data_AF-A0A3C1PMJ0-F1
#
_entry.id   AF-A0A3C1PMJ0-F1
#
_cell.length_a   1.000
_cell.length_b   1.000
_cell.length_c   1.000
_cell.angle_alpha   90.00
_cell.angle_beta   90.00
_cell.angle_gamma   90.00
#
_symmetry.space_group_name_H-M   'P 1'
#
loop_
_entity.id
_entity.type
_entity.pdbx_description
1 polymer ?
#
loop_
_entity_poly.entity_id
_entity_poly.type
_entity_poly.pdbx_seq_one_letter_code
_entity_poly.pdbx_strand_id
1 'polypeptide(L)'
;IDPLKYNLLFERFLNPDRISMPDIDIDFDDDGREMVIKWVVDKYGKNRVAHLVTFGTMGVKSAIKDVARVEKMPLFEAERLTKFIPEKPGINFKKSYEQSPELTYEKKNGSEQVRQTLGLAEILEGSVRQTGIHACGIVIGKDDLSNYIPL
;
A
#
# COMPACT_ATOMS: atom_id res chain seq x y z
N ILE A 1 -28.98 9.81 -5.49
CA ILE A 1 -29.54 8.70 -6.31
C ILE A 1 -30.78 8.20 -5.61
N ASP A 2 -31.88 7.97 -6.32
CA ASP A 2 -33.11 7.43 -5.73
C ASP A 2 -33.03 5.89 -5.68
N PRO A 3 -32.92 5.27 -4.49
CA PRO A 3 -32.75 3.82 -4.39
C PRO A 3 -34.00 3.05 -4.82
N LEU A 4 -35.20 3.60 -4.66
CA LEU A 4 -36.45 2.92 -5.02
C LEU A 4 -36.61 2.86 -6.55
N LYS A 5 -36.28 3.96 -7.24
CA LYS A 5 -36.32 4.02 -8.71
C LYS A 5 -35.41 2.98 -9.38
N TYR A 6 -34.23 2.74 -8.80
CA TYR A 6 -33.23 1.81 -9.35
C TYR A 6 -33.23 0.44 -8.65
N ASN A 7 -34.21 0.18 -7.78
CA ASN A 7 -34.35 -1.06 -7.03
C ASN A 7 -33.06 -1.48 -6.28
N LEU A 8 -32.38 -0.49 -5.67
CA LEU A 8 -31.18 -0.70 -4.87
C LEU A 8 -31.59 -1.27 -3.51
N LEU A 9 -31.01 -2.42 -3.16
CA LEU A 9 -31.33 -3.14 -1.92
C LEU A 9 -30.59 -2.52 -0.73
N PHE A 10 -31.33 -2.13 0.31
CA PHE A 10 -30.74 -1.58 1.54
C PHE A 10 -29.98 -2.67 2.32
N GLU A 11 -30.41 -3.92 2.25
CA GLU A 11 -29.83 -5.06 2.93
C GLU A 11 -28.40 -5.37 2.46
N ARG A 12 -28.02 -4.87 1.27
CA ARG A 12 -26.63 -4.91 0.80
C ARG A 12 -25.72 -4.00 1.63
N PHE A 13 -26.26 -2.90 2.14
CA PHE A 13 -25.54 -1.95 2.99
C PHE A 13 -25.61 -2.37 4.47
N LEU A 14 -26.81 -2.67 4.98
CA LEU A 14 -27.00 -3.12 6.36
C LEU A 14 -27.97 -4.30 6.40
N ASN A 15 -27.42 -5.48 6.66
CA ASN A 15 -28.20 -6.71 6.72
C ASN A 15 -28.73 -6.93 8.15
N PRO A 16 -30.05 -7.06 8.37
CA PRO A 16 -30.63 -7.26 9.70
C PRO A 16 -30.22 -8.60 10.35
N ASP A 17 -29.94 -9.63 9.56
CA ASP A 17 -29.57 -10.96 10.04
C ASP A 17 -28.07 -11.07 10.37
N ARG A 18 -27.27 -10.04 10.03
CA ARG A 18 -25.83 -9.99 10.30
C ARG A 18 -25.48 -8.74 11.09
N ILE A 19 -25.18 -8.93 12.38
CA ILE A 19 -24.66 -7.86 13.24
C ILE A 19 -23.23 -7.53 12.80
N SER A 20 -23.10 -6.49 11.99
CA SER A 20 -21.83 -5.91 11.57
C SER A 20 -21.96 -4.40 11.50
N MET A 21 -20.88 -3.69 11.83
CA MET A 21 -20.85 -2.24 11.66
C MET A 21 -20.96 -1.89 10.17
N PRO A 22 -21.86 -0.97 9.77
CA PRO A 22 -21.92 -0.52 8.40
C PRO A 22 -20.65 0.27 8.07
N ASP A 23 -20.19 0.15 6.82
CA ASP A 23 -19.05 0.91 6.30
C ASP A 23 -19.57 1.93 5.27
N ILE A 24 -19.43 3.22 5.58
CA ILE A 24 -19.90 4.31 4.73
C ILE A 24 -18.68 5.06 4.21
N ASP A 25 -18.36 4.83 2.95
CA ASP A 25 -17.38 5.62 2.21
C ASP A 25 -18.07 6.87 1.65
N ILE A 26 -17.50 8.04 1.95
CA ILE A 26 -17.98 9.33 1.45
C ILE A 26 -16.90 9.94 0.57
N ASP A 27 -17.26 10.20 -0.68
CA ASP A 27 -16.41 10.89 -1.64
C ASP A 27 -16.47 12.41 -1.44
N PHE A 28 -15.30 13.06 -1.51
CA PHE A 28 -15.16 14.52 -1.49
C PHE A 28 -14.33 14.96 -2.69
N ASP A 29 -14.58 16.17 -3.19
CA ASP A 29 -13.67 16.80 -4.15
C ASP A 29 -12.29 17.01 -3.52
N ASP A 30 -11.23 16.75 -4.28
CA ASP A 30 -9.84 16.82 -3.79
C ASP A 30 -9.52 18.18 -3.15
N ASP A 31 -9.95 19.29 -3.75
CA ASP A 31 -9.71 20.65 -3.24
C ASP A 31 -10.48 20.94 -1.94
N GLY A 32 -11.71 20.40 -1.80
CA GLY A 32 -12.59 20.67 -0.66
C GLY A 32 -12.35 19.75 0.53
N ARG A 33 -11.64 18.65 0.30
CA ARG A 33 -11.40 17.59 1.28
C ARG A 33 -10.76 18.10 2.56
N GLU A 34 -9.72 18.92 2.46
CA GLU A 34 -8.99 19.40 3.64
C GLU A 34 -9.86 20.30 4.54
N MET A 35 -10.81 21.04 3.94
CA MET A 35 -11.79 21.81 4.71
C MET A 35 -12.72 20.91 5.52
N VAL A 36 -13.16 19.78 4.95
CA VAL A 36 -14.00 18.81 5.66
C VAL A 36 -13.24 18.18 6.82
N ILE A 37 -11.98 17.78 6.59
CA ILE A 37 -11.11 17.23 7.63
C ILE A 37 -10.95 18.22 8.78
N LYS A 38 -10.64 19.48 8.45
CA LYS A 38 -10.53 20.55 9.45
C LYS A 38 -11.82 20.71 10.25
N TRP A 39 -12.97 20.71 9.59
CA TRP A 39 -14.26 20.81 10.26
C TRP A 39 -14.52 19.62 11.19
N VAL A 40 -14.16 18.39 10.79
CA VAL A 40 -14.27 17.19 11.63
C VAL A 40 -13.38 17.33 12.86
N VAL A 41 -12.13 17.80 12.69
CA VAL A 41 -11.20 18.06 13.80
C VAL A 41 -11.77 19.10 14.76
N ASP A 42 -12.31 20.20 14.26
CA ASP A 42 -12.90 21.28 15.07
C ASP A 42 -14.16 20.79 15.81
N LYS A 43 -14.98 19.95 15.17
CA LYS A 43 -16.23 19.43 15.74
C LYS A 43 -16.01 18.38 16.83
N TYR A 44 -15.11 17.43 16.61
CA TYR A 44 -14.91 16.28 17.49
C TYR A 44 -13.73 16.44 18.45
N GLY A 45 -12.85 17.42 18.21
CA GLY A 45 -11.69 17.73 19.02
C GLY A 45 -10.40 17.13 18.45
N LYS A 46 -9.32 17.91 18.52
CA LYS A 46 -8.01 17.58 17.93
C LYS A 46 -7.41 16.26 18.41
N ASN A 47 -7.59 15.90 19.68
CA ASN A 47 -7.05 14.65 20.22
C ASN A 47 -7.90 13.42 19.90
N ARG A 48 -9.08 13.62 19.32
CA ARG A 48 -10.05 12.56 19.00
C ARG A 48 -10.05 12.20 17.53
N VAL A 49 -9.30 12.92 16.70
CA VAL A 49 -9.27 12.74 15.26
C VAL A 49 -7.83 12.58 14.79
N ALA A 50 -7.54 11.50 14.08
CA ALA A 50 -6.21 11.26 13.51
C ALA A 50 -6.31 10.63 12.12
N HIS A 51 -5.26 10.82 11.31
CA HIS A 51 -5.14 10.09 10.05
C HIS A 51 -4.65 8.67 10.31
N LEU A 52 -5.10 7.74 9.49
CA LEU A 52 -4.55 6.39 9.48
C LEU A 52 -3.15 6.39 8.88
N VAL A 53 -2.25 5.57 9.42
CA VAL A 53 -0.92 5.34 8.84
C VAL A 53 -1.04 4.34 7.69
N THR A 54 -0.28 4.56 6.62
CA THR A 54 -0.02 3.55 5.59
C THR A 54 1.41 3.06 5.71
N PHE A 55 1.61 1.76 5.47
CA PHE A 55 2.93 1.16 5.39
C PHE A 55 3.25 0.85 3.93
N GLY A 56 4.21 1.58 3.37
CA GLY A 56 4.76 1.25 2.06
C GLY A 56 5.72 0.07 2.20
N THR A 57 5.43 -1.04 1.55
CA THR A 57 6.29 -2.23 1.53
C THR A 57 7.20 -2.25 0.31
N MET A 58 8.30 -2.98 0.38
CA MET A 58 9.20 -3.17 -0.75
C MET A 58 8.58 -4.16 -1.75
N GLY A 59 8.15 -3.67 -2.91
CA GLY A 59 7.86 -4.51 -4.07
C GLY A 59 9.14 -4.98 -4.77
N VAL A 60 9.03 -5.97 -5.65
CA VAL A 60 10.14 -6.60 -6.39
C VAL A 60 11.09 -5.56 -7.00
N LYS A 61 10.55 -4.62 -7.81
CA LYS A 61 11.37 -3.61 -8.49
C LYS A 61 12.08 -2.67 -7.51
N SER A 62 11.40 -2.25 -6.43
CA SER A 62 12.02 -1.40 -5.41
C SER A 62 13.09 -2.12 -4.60
N ALA A 63 12.87 -3.41 -4.28
CA ALA A 63 13.85 -4.22 -3.56
C ALA A 63 15.14 -4.37 -4.37
N ILE A 64 15.05 -4.68 -5.67
CA ILE A 64 16.23 -4.75 -6.56
C ILE A 64 16.97 -3.42 -6.58
N LYS A 65 16.27 -2.29 -6.78
CA LYS A 65 16.90 -0.97 -6.87
C LYS A 65 17.57 -0.54 -5.57
N ASP A 66 16.95 -0.80 -4.43
CA ASP A 66 17.47 -0.37 -3.14
C ASP A 66 18.69 -1.23 -2.73
N VAL A 67 18.65 -2.55 -2.95
CA VAL A 67 19.82 -3.42 -2.74
C VAL A 67 20.95 -3.08 -3.70
N ALA A 68 20.65 -2.91 -5.00
CA ALA A 68 21.65 -2.54 -5.99
C ALA A 68 22.39 -1.24 -5.64
N ARG A 69 21.68 -0.27 -5.05
CA ARG A 69 22.28 0.99 -4.57
C ARG A 69 23.27 0.75 -3.42
N VAL A 70 22.92 -0.13 -2.48
CA VAL A 70 23.79 -0.47 -1.34
C VAL A 70 25.02 -1.25 -1.81
N GLU A 71 24.83 -2.21 -2.71
CA GLU A 71 25.89 -3.02 -3.34
C GLU A 71 26.72 -2.24 -4.37
N LYS A 72 26.43 -0.94 -4.59
CA LYS A 72 27.08 -0.07 -5.57
C LYS A 72 27.08 -0.64 -7.00
N MET A 73 26.03 -1.39 -7.34
CA MET A 73 25.79 -1.86 -8.69
C MET A 73 25.48 -0.65 -9.60
N PRO A 74 26.01 -0.60 -10.84
CA PRO A 74 25.67 0.46 -11.78
C PRO A 74 24.16 0.59 -12.01
N LEU A 75 23.65 1.82 -12.05
CA LEU A 75 22.21 2.09 -12.19
C LEU A 75 21.60 1.44 -13.43
N PHE A 76 22.32 1.43 -14.57
CA PHE A 76 21.84 0.82 -15.80
C PHE A 76 21.59 -0.68 -15.65
N GLU A 77 22.37 -1.36 -14.80
CA GLU A 77 22.26 -2.80 -14.57
C GLU A 77 21.06 -3.11 -13.67
N ALA A 78 20.87 -2.32 -12.61
CA ALA A 78 19.68 -2.40 -11.77
C ALA A 78 18.40 -2.14 -12.60
N GLU A 79 18.42 -1.14 -13.47
CA GLU A 79 17.30 -0.85 -14.38
C GLU A 79 17.04 -2.00 -15.35
N ARG A 80 18.09 -2.57 -15.95
CA ARG A 80 18.00 -3.75 -16.82
C ARG A 80 17.30 -4.90 -16.11
N LEU A 81 17.71 -5.24 -14.89
CA LEU A 81 17.07 -6.30 -14.09
C LEU A 81 15.59 -6.00 -13.83
N THR A 82 15.25 -4.76 -13.50
CA THR A 82 13.85 -4.38 -13.20
C THR A 82 12.92 -4.44 -14.41
N LYS A 83 13.45 -4.37 -15.64
CA LYS A 83 12.67 -4.51 -16.89
C LYS A 83 12.20 -5.94 -17.13
N PHE A 84 12.88 -6.94 -16.56
CA PHE A 84 12.44 -8.34 -16.64
C PHE A 84 11.26 -8.65 -15.70
N ILE A 85 10.92 -7.75 -14.78
CA ILE A 85 9.80 -7.94 -13.84
C ILE A 85 8.47 -7.60 -14.54
N PRO A 86 7.51 -8.55 -14.61
CA PRO A 86 6.20 -8.30 -15.20
C PRO A 86 5.43 -7.18 -14.50
N GLU A 87 4.72 -6.36 -15.28
CA GLU A 87 3.90 -5.25 -14.76
C GLU A 87 2.48 -5.73 -14.44
N LYS A 88 2.33 -6.42 -13.30
CA LYS A 88 1.04 -6.87 -12.79
C LYS A 88 0.88 -6.55 -11.30
N PRO A 89 -0.33 -6.17 -10.84
CA PRO A 89 -0.61 -6.05 -9.42
C PRO A 89 -0.34 -7.37 -8.67
N GLY A 90 0.28 -7.30 -7.49
CA GLY A 90 0.56 -8.48 -6.66
C GLY A 90 1.64 -9.42 -7.22
N ILE A 91 2.55 -8.88 -8.05
CA ILE A 91 3.76 -9.58 -8.48
C ILE A 91 4.71 -9.74 -7.29
N ASN A 92 5.36 -10.90 -7.21
CA ASN A 92 6.42 -11.18 -6.24
C ASN A 92 7.60 -11.88 -6.94
N PHE A 93 8.74 -12.05 -6.26
CA PHE A 93 9.92 -12.65 -6.87
C PHE A 93 9.65 -14.06 -7.39
N LYS A 94 8.95 -14.90 -6.62
CA LYS A 94 8.58 -16.27 -7.04
C LYS A 94 7.86 -16.27 -8.39
N LYS A 95 6.78 -15.47 -8.51
CA LYS A 95 6.01 -15.33 -9.75
C LYS A 95 6.84 -14.68 -10.87
N SER A 96 7.75 -13.79 -10.53
CA SER A 96 8.62 -13.12 -11.51
C SER A 96 9.58 -14.10 -12.15
N TYR A 97 10.17 -15.02 -11.38
CA TYR A 97 11.02 -16.09 -11.91
C TYR A 97 10.25 -17.09 -12.78
N GLU A 98 9.02 -17.43 -12.38
CA GLU A 98 8.15 -18.32 -13.17
C GLU A 98 7.76 -17.70 -14.52
N GLN A 99 7.60 -16.37 -14.58
CA GLN A 99 7.08 -15.66 -15.77
C GLN A 99 8.17 -15.04 -16.65
N SER A 100 9.38 -14.79 -16.13
CA SER A 100 10.52 -14.28 -16.90
C SER A 100 11.67 -15.28 -16.90
N PRO A 101 11.88 -15.97 -18.04
CA PRO A 101 13.06 -16.81 -18.26
C PRO A 101 14.38 -16.02 -18.11
N GLU A 102 14.40 -14.75 -18.52
CA GLU A 102 15.56 -13.88 -18.45
C GLU A 102 15.96 -13.60 -17.00
N LEU A 103 14.99 -13.26 -16.13
CA LEU A 103 15.26 -13.04 -14.73
C LEU A 103 15.76 -14.31 -14.03
N THR A 104 15.20 -15.48 -14.39
CA THR A 104 15.67 -16.77 -13.89
C THR A 104 17.09 -17.10 -14.37
N TYR A 105 17.42 -16.72 -15.61
CA TYR A 105 18.77 -16.85 -16.15
C TYR A 105 19.76 -15.97 -15.37
N GLU A 106 19.45 -14.70 -15.13
CA GLU A 106 20.29 -13.77 -14.36
C GLU A 106 20.55 -14.27 -12.93
N LYS A 107 19.51 -14.82 -12.28
CA LYS A 107 19.66 -15.42 -10.95
C LYS A 107 20.64 -16.60 -10.91
N LYS A 108 20.73 -17.38 -11.99
CA LYS A 108 21.57 -18.59 -12.04
C LYS A 108 22.96 -18.34 -12.61
N ASN A 109 23.04 -17.56 -13.69
CA ASN A 109 24.21 -17.41 -14.54
C ASN A 109 24.73 -15.97 -14.60
N GLY A 110 24.05 -15.00 -13.98
CA GLY A 110 24.51 -13.63 -13.91
C GLY A 110 25.81 -13.48 -13.11
N SER A 111 26.39 -12.28 -13.15
CA SER A 111 27.57 -11.96 -12.36
C SER A 111 27.34 -12.21 -10.87
N GLU A 112 28.42 -12.37 -10.11
CA GLU A 112 28.31 -12.53 -8.65
C GLU A 112 27.51 -11.40 -8.01
N GLN A 113 27.76 -10.14 -8.43
CA GLN A 113 27.04 -8.97 -7.93
C GLN A 113 25.54 -9.01 -8.27
N VAL A 114 25.16 -9.49 -9.47
CA VAL A 114 23.75 -9.65 -9.85
C VAL A 114 23.07 -10.72 -9.00
N ARG A 115 23.70 -11.89 -8.84
CA ARG A 115 23.14 -12.99 -8.06
C ARG A 115 22.98 -12.64 -6.59
N GLN A 116 23.97 -11.96 -6.01
CA GLN A 116 23.90 -11.45 -4.64
C GLN A 116 22.79 -10.40 -4.48
N THR A 117 22.70 -9.45 -5.42
CA THR A 117 21.66 -8.41 -5.39
C THR A 117 20.26 -9.02 -5.45
N LEU A 118 20.02 -9.98 -6.35
CA LEU A 118 18.72 -10.67 -6.45
C LEU A 118 18.42 -11.48 -5.20
N GLY A 119 19.41 -12.18 -4.64
CA GLY A 119 19.24 -12.96 -3.40
C GLY A 119 18.89 -12.10 -2.19
N LEU A 120 19.54 -10.96 -2.01
CA LEU A 120 19.23 -10.02 -0.93
C LEU A 120 17.89 -9.32 -1.16
N ALA A 121 17.58 -8.96 -2.40
CA ALA A 121 16.31 -8.33 -2.74
C ALA A 121 15.11 -9.26 -2.49
N GLU A 122 15.27 -10.57 -2.71
CA GLU A 122 14.27 -11.59 -2.34
C GLU A 122 13.98 -11.62 -0.84
N ILE A 123 15.00 -11.47 -0.01
CA ILE A 123 14.84 -11.47 1.45
C ILE A 123 14.10 -10.20 1.91
N LEU A 124 14.35 -9.07 1.26
CA LEU A 124 13.75 -7.78 1.61
C LEU A 124 12.34 -7.57 1.02
N GLU A 125 11.91 -8.40 0.07
CA GLU A 125 10.56 -8.32 -0.49
C GLU A 125 9.49 -8.34 0.61
N GLY A 126 8.53 -7.42 0.52
CA GLY A 126 7.42 -7.32 1.47
C GLY A 126 7.78 -6.65 2.79
N SER A 127 9.06 -6.36 3.05
CA SER A 127 9.48 -5.61 4.24
C SER A 127 8.91 -4.19 4.21
N VAL A 128 8.59 -3.64 5.38
CA VAL A 128 8.16 -2.24 5.51
C VAL A 128 9.34 -1.32 5.17
N ARG A 129 9.12 -0.43 4.21
CA ARG A 129 10.12 0.52 3.71
C ARG A 129 9.96 1.91 4.33
N GLN A 130 8.72 2.36 4.42
CA GLN A 130 8.40 3.71 4.89
C GLN A 130 6.96 3.76 5.41
N THR A 131 6.71 4.74 6.26
CA THR A 131 5.35 5.13 6.66
C THR A 131 4.86 6.27 5.79
N GLY A 132 3.55 6.31 5.57
CA GLY A 132 2.85 7.41 4.94
C GLY A 132 1.56 7.75 5.68
N ILE A 133 0.92 8.83 5.28
CA ILE A 133 -0.42 9.17 5.74
C ILE A 133 -1.42 8.55 4.77
N HIS A 134 -2.43 7.85 5.28
CA HIS A 134 -3.46 7.25 4.44
C HIS A 134 -4.21 8.35 3.70
N ALA A 135 -4.30 8.21 2.37
CA ALA A 135 -4.93 9.20 1.52
C ALA A 135 -6.35 9.49 2.01
N CYS A 136 -7.19 8.47 2.27
CA CYS A 136 -8.61 8.61 2.65
C CYS A 136 -8.96 8.43 4.13
N GLY A 137 -8.03 7.92 4.94
CA GLY A 137 -8.40 7.22 6.18
C GLY A 137 -8.27 8.13 7.37
N ILE A 138 -9.38 8.38 8.06
CA ILE A 138 -9.41 9.18 9.30
C ILE A 138 -10.17 8.39 10.35
N VAL A 139 -9.62 8.34 11.56
CA VAL A 139 -10.28 7.75 12.72
C VAL A 139 -10.84 8.86 13.60
N ILE A 140 -12.08 8.68 14.07
CA ILE A 140 -12.76 9.58 15.01
C ILE A 140 -13.08 8.77 16.27
N GLY A 141 -12.35 9.04 17.34
CA GLY A 141 -12.52 8.40 18.64
C GLY A 141 -13.68 8.99 19.45
N LYS A 142 -14.27 8.17 20.32
CA LYS A 142 -15.23 8.64 21.34
C LYS A 142 -14.54 9.44 22.46
N ASP A 143 -13.32 9.08 22.80
CA ASP A 143 -12.48 9.74 23.80
C ASP A 143 -11.11 10.04 23.16
N ASP A 144 -10.17 10.60 23.94
CA ASP A 144 -8.81 10.86 23.46
C ASP A 144 -8.18 9.58 22.86
N LEU A 145 -7.69 9.69 21.62
CA LEU A 145 -7.13 8.57 20.90
C LEU A 145 -5.88 8.01 21.60
N SER A 146 -5.14 8.84 22.36
CA SER A 146 -3.96 8.39 23.10
C SER A 146 -4.27 7.33 24.17
N ASN A 147 -5.53 7.18 24.55
CA ASN A 147 -5.97 6.14 25.49
C ASN A 147 -6.04 4.74 24.85
N TYR A 148 -6.07 4.67 23.52
CA TYR A 148 -6.28 3.42 22.77
C TYR A 148 -5.13 3.11 21.83
N ILE A 149 -4.55 4.13 21.20
CA ILE A 149 -3.54 3.99 20.16
C ILE A 149 -2.40 5.00 20.37
N PRO A 150 -1.13 4.59 20.18
CA PRO A 150 -0.04 5.55 20.09
C PRO A 150 -0.19 6.35 18.78
N LEU A 151 -0.04 7.67 18.88
CA LEU A 151 -0.09 8.61 17.77
C LEU A 151 1.30 9.21 17.49
#